data_AF-A8S4V2-F1
#
_entry.id   AF-A8S4V2-F1
#
_cell.length_a   1.000
_cell.length_b   1.000
_cell.length_c   1.000
_cell.angle_alpha   90.00
_cell.angle_beta   90.00
_cell.angle_gamma   90.00
#
_symmetry.space_group_name_H-M   'P 1'
#
loop_
_entity.id
_entity.type
_entity.pdbx_description
1 polymer ?
#
loop_
_entity_poly.entity_id
_entity_poly.type
_entity_poly.pdbx_seq_one_letter_code
_entity_poly.pdbx_strand_id
1 'polypeptide(L)'
;MHASVFFSFRFVPHLYYYTYCTLIQLIFQYIRRYTYLELIQKGGDGMHIEIDLERLLKEKHKSKNFVCEECGLQRTQFNNYCKNKVSRVDLTILAKMCACLDCTPNDILKIVKETAKDE
;
A
#
# COMPACT_ATOMS: atom_id res chain seq x y z
N MET A 1 -6.16 73.97 2.84
CA MET A 1 -6.03 72.63 3.47
C MET A 1 -7.39 71.93 3.43
N HIS A 2 -7.79 71.30 2.31
CA HIS A 2 -8.90 70.33 2.31
C HIS A 2 -9.03 69.53 0.98
N ALA A 3 -7.91 69.27 0.28
CA ALA A 3 -7.93 68.56 -1.00
C ALA A 3 -7.15 67.23 -1.01
N SER A 4 -6.62 66.80 0.14
CA SER A 4 -5.75 65.61 0.24
C SER A 4 -6.40 64.38 0.89
N VAL A 5 -7.66 64.47 1.34
CA VAL A 5 -8.32 63.36 2.06
C VAL A 5 -9.35 62.61 1.20
N PHE A 6 -9.73 63.16 0.05
CA PHE A 6 -10.79 62.55 -0.79
C PHE A 6 -10.30 61.44 -1.73
N PHE A 7 -8.97 61.28 -1.90
CA PHE A 7 -8.41 60.27 -2.82
C PHE A 7 -8.23 58.88 -2.17
N SER A 8 -8.29 58.76 -0.84
CA SER A 8 -7.97 57.50 -0.16
C SER A 8 -9.15 56.54 0.06
N PHE A 9 -10.39 56.90 -0.30
CA PHE A 9 -11.57 56.10 0.05
C PHE A 9 -12.30 55.41 -1.11
N ARG A 10 -11.94 55.66 -2.37
CA ARG A 10 -12.65 55.09 -3.54
C ARG A 10 -12.07 53.76 -4.04
N PHE A 11 -10.87 53.38 -3.60
CA PHE A 11 -10.14 52.20 -4.11
C PHE A 11 -10.11 51.01 -3.13
N VAL A 12 -10.64 51.17 -1.92
CA VAL A 12 -10.60 50.17 -0.84
C VAL A 12 -11.54 48.96 -1.06
N PRO A 13 -12.77 49.08 -1.60
CA PRO A 13 -13.69 47.94 -1.64
C PRO A 13 -13.29 46.86 -2.66
N HIS A 14 -12.63 47.23 -3.76
CA HIS A 14 -12.19 46.26 -4.78
C HIS A 14 -10.96 45.47 -4.31
N LEU A 15 -10.06 46.12 -3.57
CA LEU A 15 -8.94 45.44 -2.90
C LEU A 15 -9.44 44.49 -1.81
N TYR A 16 -10.44 44.90 -1.02
CA TYR A 16 -11.06 44.06 0.01
C TYR A 16 -11.79 42.84 -0.58
N TYR A 17 -12.51 43.03 -1.70
CA TYR A 17 -13.14 41.91 -2.42
C TYR A 17 -12.10 40.96 -3.02
N TYR A 18 -11.00 41.49 -3.57
CA TYR A 18 -9.93 40.68 -4.14
C TYR A 18 -9.19 39.87 -3.06
N THR A 19 -8.88 40.48 -1.91
CA THR A 19 -8.26 39.75 -0.78
C THR A 19 -9.21 38.72 -0.18
N TYR A 20 -10.51 39.01 -0.12
CA TYR A 20 -11.50 38.03 0.32
C TYR A 20 -11.60 36.84 -0.66
N CYS A 21 -11.57 37.11 -1.97
CA CYS A 21 -11.61 36.09 -3.00
C CYS A 21 -10.35 35.19 -2.98
N THR A 22 -9.15 35.75 -2.83
CA THR A 22 -7.91 34.97 -2.76
C THR A 22 -7.83 34.12 -1.48
N LEU A 23 -8.31 34.63 -0.35
CA LEU A 23 -8.42 33.85 0.89
C LEU A 23 -9.36 32.66 0.72
N ILE A 24 -10.52 32.86 0.11
CA ILE A 24 -11.46 31.76 -0.19
C ILE A 24 -10.80 30.72 -1.11
N GLN A 25 -10.07 31.14 -2.15
CA GLN A 25 -9.37 30.20 -3.03
C GLN A 25 -8.28 29.40 -2.29
N LEU A 26 -7.52 30.03 -1.41
CA LEU A 26 -6.52 29.35 -0.59
C LEU A 26 -7.17 28.37 0.41
N ILE A 27 -8.31 28.72 0.99
CA ILE A 27 -9.09 27.83 1.86
C ILE A 27 -9.59 26.62 1.06
N PHE A 28 -10.11 26.79 -0.16
CA PHE A 28 -10.52 25.66 -1.00
C PHE A 28 -9.33 24.77 -1.41
N GLN A 29 -8.17 25.35 -1.73
CA GLN A 29 -6.96 24.59 -2.03
C GLN A 29 -6.47 23.80 -0.80
N TYR A 30 -6.55 24.42 0.38
CA TYR A 30 -6.22 23.77 1.65
C TYR A 30 -7.19 22.62 1.96
N ILE A 31 -8.51 22.84 1.89
CA ILE A 31 -9.52 21.80 2.11
C ILE A 31 -9.30 20.63 1.14
N ARG A 32 -9.10 20.90 -0.16
CA ARG A 32 -8.74 19.86 -1.15
C ARG A 32 -7.53 19.05 -0.66
N ARG A 33 -6.43 19.71 -0.30
CA ARG A 33 -5.20 19.04 0.16
C ARG A 33 -5.44 18.14 1.36
N TYR A 34 -6.23 18.58 2.35
CA TYR A 34 -6.58 17.76 3.51
C TYR A 34 -7.42 16.55 3.14
N THR A 35 -8.43 16.71 2.27
CA THR A 35 -9.26 15.58 1.80
C THR A 35 -8.43 14.55 1.02
N TYR A 36 -7.46 14.97 0.18
CA TYR A 36 -6.57 14.03 -0.52
C TYR A 36 -5.67 13.24 0.45
N LEU A 37 -5.17 13.88 1.52
CA LEU A 37 -4.32 13.23 2.53
C LEU A 37 -5.09 12.18 3.35
N GLU A 38 -6.34 12.45 3.73
CA GLU A 38 -7.19 11.46 4.42
C GLU A 38 -7.53 10.24 3.54
N LEU A 39 -7.74 10.43 2.24
CA LEU A 39 -8.00 9.34 1.30
C LEU A 39 -6.80 8.40 1.13
N ILE A 40 -5.56 8.93 1.21
CA ILE A 40 -4.35 8.10 1.14
C ILE A 40 -4.16 7.28 2.43
N GLN A 41 -4.53 7.83 3.60
CA GLN A 41 -4.44 7.08 4.87
C GLN A 41 -5.53 6.01 5.04
N LYS A 42 -6.69 6.17 4.40
CA LYS A 42 -7.74 5.14 4.37
C LYS A 42 -7.57 4.07 3.29
N GLY A 43 -6.63 4.23 2.37
CA GLY A 43 -6.48 3.35 1.19
C GLY A 43 -5.62 2.10 1.39
N GLY A 44 -5.13 1.86 2.61
CA GLY A 44 -4.28 0.72 2.93
C GLY A 44 -4.96 -0.20 3.93
N ASP A 45 -6.07 -0.83 3.54
CA ASP A 45 -6.53 -2.03 4.26
C ASP A 45 -5.33 -2.98 4.31
N GLY A 46 -4.92 -3.41 5.51
CA GLY A 46 -3.75 -4.24 5.78
C GLY A 46 -3.85 -5.62 5.13
N MET A 47 -3.80 -5.66 3.80
CA MET A 47 -3.73 -6.85 2.99
C MET A 47 -2.27 -7.14 2.72
N HIS A 48 -1.78 -8.25 3.27
CA HIS A 48 -0.48 -8.79 2.91
C HIS A 48 -0.64 -10.18 2.30
N ILE A 49 0.32 -10.56 1.47
CA ILE A 49 0.38 -11.88 0.87
C ILE A 49 1.24 -12.75 1.78
N GLU A 50 0.68 -13.86 2.27
CA GLU A 50 1.42 -14.91 2.97
C GLU A 50 1.57 -16.13 2.09
N ILE A 51 2.68 -16.84 2.28
CA ILE A 51 3.07 -18.04 1.55
C ILE A 51 2.92 -19.23 2.51
N ASP A 52 1.93 -20.09 2.26
CA ASP A 52 1.57 -21.19 3.17
C ASP A 52 2.20 -22.53 2.73
N LEU A 53 3.54 -22.55 2.69
CA LEU A 53 4.30 -23.68 2.16
C LEU A 53 4.27 -24.92 3.08
N GLU A 54 4.16 -24.73 4.41
CA GLU A 54 4.15 -25.86 5.35
C GLU A 54 2.89 -26.71 5.25
N ARG A 55 1.74 -26.08 4.97
CA ARG A 55 0.49 -26.79 4.71
C ARG A 55 0.58 -27.63 3.44
N LEU A 56 1.08 -27.06 2.34
CA LEU A 56 1.23 -27.75 1.05
C LEU A 56 2.17 -28.96 1.14
N LEU A 57 3.27 -28.84 1.89
CA LEU A 57 4.20 -29.95 2.11
C LEU A 57 3.53 -31.13 2.84
N LYS A 58 2.66 -30.84 3.82
CA LYS A 58 1.90 -31.86 4.55
C LYS A 58 0.86 -32.54 3.66
N GLU A 59 0.11 -31.75 2.88
CA GLU A 59 -0.92 -32.28 1.97
C GLU A 59 -0.33 -33.19 0.88
N LYS A 60 0.85 -32.84 0.35
CA LYS A 60 1.52 -33.60 -0.73
C LYS A 60 2.52 -34.63 -0.23
N HIS A 61 2.69 -34.79 1.09
CA HIS A 61 3.67 -35.69 1.72
C HIS A 61 5.11 -35.53 1.17
N LYS A 62 5.52 -34.30 0.84
CA LYS A 62 6.86 -34.00 0.33
C LYS A 62 7.79 -33.52 1.44
N SER A 63 9.06 -33.90 1.36
CA SER A 63 10.06 -33.43 2.31
C SER A 63 10.59 -32.04 1.92
N LYS A 64 11.01 -31.25 2.92
CA LYS A 64 11.64 -29.93 2.68
C LYS A 64 12.90 -30.04 1.81
N ASN A 65 13.64 -31.15 1.93
CA ASN A 65 14.84 -31.39 1.13
C ASN A 65 14.52 -31.63 -0.35
N PHE A 66 13.49 -32.43 -0.64
CA PHE A 66 13.07 -32.73 -2.00
C PHE A 66 12.70 -31.45 -2.77
N VAL A 67 11.91 -30.57 -2.14
CA VAL A 67 11.49 -29.31 -2.79
C VAL A 67 12.67 -28.34 -2.95
N CYS A 68 13.63 -28.32 -2.02
CA CYS A 68 14.84 -27.49 -2.17
C CYS A 68 15.69 -27.94 -3.37
N GLU A 69 15.87 -29.25 -3.55
CA GLU A 69 16.60 -29.81 -4.71
C GLU A 69 15.87 -29.50 -6.02
N GLU A 70 14.59 -29.86 -6.13
CA GLU A 70 13.81 -29.68 -7.36
C GLU A 70 13.62 -28.21 -7.76
N CYS A 71 13.40 -27.34 -6.78
CA CYS A 71 13.27 -25.90 -7.06
C CYS A 71 14.62 -25.20 -7.27
N GLY A 72 15.75 -25.88 -7.00
CA GLY A 72 17.09 -25.29 -7.02
C GLY A 72 17.27 -24.18 -5.98
N LEU A 73 16.57 -24.30 -4.85
CA LEU A 73 16.58 -23.30 -3.79
C LEU A 73 17.55 -23.68 -2.69
N GLN A 74 18.32 -22.68 -2.23
CA GLN A 74 19.12 -22.86 -1.03
C GLN A 74 18.20 -23.07 0.18
N ARG A 75 18.57 -23.99 1.07
CA ARG A 75 17.80 -24.36 2.27
C ARG A 75 17.44 -23.15 3.14
N THR A 76 18.33 -22.16 3.24
CA THR A 76 18.08 -20.88 3.93
C THR A 76 16.99 -20.04 3.25
N GLN A 77 17.01 -19.96 1.91
CA GLN A 77 15.98 -19.26 1.14
C GLN A 77 14.63 -19.93 1.32
N PHE A 78 14.56 -21.26 1.18
CA PHE A 78 13.34 -22.03 1.40
C PHE A 78 12.77 -21.84 2.81
N ASN A 79 13.63 -21.85 3.83
CA ASN A 79 13.22 -21.57 5.20
C ASN A 79 12.67 -20.15 5.38
N ASN A 80 13.18 -19.16 4.63
CA ASN A 80 12.62 -17.81 4.63
C ASN A 80 11.25 -17.77 3.96
N TYR A 81 11.05 -18.51 2.86
CA TYR A 81 9.75 -18.68 2.21
C TYR A 81 8.73 -19.27 3.19
N CYS A 82 9.08 -20.36 3.89
CA CYS A 82 8.20 -20.95 4.92
C CYS A 82 7.88 -20.02 6.10
N LYS A 83 8.73 -19.02 6.37
CA LYS A 83 8.56 -18.07 7.48
C LYS A 83 7.98 -16.73 7.05
N ASN A 84 7.54 -16.59 5.80
CA ASN A 84 7.05 -15.33 5.22
C ASN A 84 8.05 -14.17 5.37
N LYS A 85 9.36 -14.46 5.45
CA LYS A 85 10.41 -13.43 5.58
C LYS A 85 10.87 -12.88 4.23
N VAL A 86 10.24 -13.31 3.15
CA VAL A 86 10.63 -12.96 1.78
C VAL A 86 9.78 -11.79 1.31
N SER A 87 10.43 -10.68 0.95
CA SER A 87 9.78 -9.49 0.41
C SER A 87 9.57 -9.53 -1.10
N ARG A 88 10.22 -10.46 -1.81
CA ARG A 88 10.18 -10.59 -3.27
C ARG A 88 10.15 -12.06 -3.68
N VAL A 89 9.12 -12.44 -4.42
CA VAL A 89 8.98 -13.80 -4.97
C VAL A 89 9.26 -13.73 -6.47
N ASP A 90 10.18 -14.56 -6.96
CA ASP A 90 10.41 -14.72 -8.39
C ASP A 90 9.35 -15.65 -8.99
N LEU A 91 8.68 -15.21 -10.06
CA LEU A 91 7.65 -15.98 -10.76
C LEU A 91 8.20 -17.29 -11.33
N THR A 92 9.49 -17.33 -11.69
CA THR A 92 10.14 -18.55 -12.17
C THR A 92 10.30 -19.59 -11.05
N ILE A 93 10.64 -19.14 -9.84
CA ILE A 93 10.74 -20.00 -8.66
C ILE A 93 9.34 -20.49 -8.27
N LEU A 94 8.34 -19.61 -8.31
CA LEU A 94 6.96 -19.98 -8.03
C LEU A 94 6.45 -21.05 -9.01
N ALA A 95 6.72 -20.90 -10.31
CA ALA A 95 6.35 -21.89 -11.33
C ALA A 95 7.02 -23.26 -11.09
N LYS A 96 8.32 -23.26 -10.71
CA LYS A 96 9.03 -24.49 -10.34
C LYS A 96 8.44 -25.15 -9.09
N MET A 97 8.09 -24.36 -8.08
CA MET A 97 7.41 -24.86 -6.88
C MET A 97 6.06 -25.48 -7.23
N CYS A 98 5.25 -24.79 -8.05
CA CYS A 98 3.98 -25.31 -8.54
C CYS A 98 4.15 -26.65 -9.28
N ALA A 99 5.16 -26.76 -10.14
CA ALA A 99 5.47 -27.99 -10.86
C ALA A 99 5.95 -29.12 -9.93
N CYS A 100 6.77 -28.81 -8.93
CA CYS A 100 7.28 -29.77 -7.95
C CYS A 100 6.19 -30.30 -7.00
N LEU A 101 5.25 -29.43 -6.62
CA LEU A 101 4.18 -29.72 -5.66
C LEU A 101 2.86 -30.12 -6.33
N ASP A 102 2.80 -30.07 -7.67
CA ASP A 102 1.60 -30.30 -8.47
C ASP A 102 0.41 -29.49 -7.94
N CYS A 103 0.62 -28.17 -7.81
CA CYS A 103 -0.33 -27.22 -7.24
C CYS A 103 -0.42 -25.94 -8.07
N THR A 104 -1.44 -25.13 -7.77
CA THR A 104 -1.60 -23.83 -8.42
C THR A 104 -1.00 -22.70 -7.58
N PRO A 105 -0.60 -21.57 -8.17
CA PRO A 105 -0.11 -20.40 -7.42
C PRO A 105 -1.10 -19.90 -6.36
N ASN A 106 -2.40 -20.10 -6.60
CA ASN A 106 -3.48 -19.73 -5.68
C ASN A 106 -3.47 -20.54 -4.39
N ASP A 107 -2.93 -21.77 -4.41
CA ASP A 107 -2.78 -22.60 -3.22
C ASP A 107 -1.56 -22.20 -2.38
N ILE A 108 -0.53 -21.65 -3.04
CA ILE A 108 0.72 -21.19 -2.41
C ILE A 108 0.55 -19.81 -1.79
N LEU A 109 -0.05 -18.87 -2.52
CA LEU A 109 -0.17 -17.47 -2.16
C LEU A 109 -1.56 -17.19 -1.58
N LYS A 110 -1.62 -16.81 -0.30
CA LYS A 110 -2.86 -16.41 0.37
C LYS A 110 -2.86 -14.93 0.69
N ILE A 111 -3.98 -14.28 0.41
CA ILE A 111 -4.19 -12.89 0.79
C ILE A 111 -4.78 -12.89 2.19
N VAL A 112 -4.02 -12.39 3.15
CA VAL A 112 -4.47 -12.23 4.54
C VAL A 112 -4.90 -10.79 4.72
N LYS A 113 -6.10 -10.60 5.27
CA LYS A 113 -6.56 -9.29 5.75
C LYS A 113 -6.20 -9.20 7.22
N GLU A 114 -5.56 -8.12 7.65
CA GLU A 114 -5.56 -7.71 9.05
C GLU A 114 -7.01 -7.37 9.44
N THR A 115 -7.75 -8.39 9.83
CA THR A 115 -8.92 -8.19 10.67
C THR A 115 -8.37 -7.68 11.99
N ALA A 116 -8.67 -6.42 12.31
CA ALA A 116 -8.48 -5.91 13.66
C ALA A 116 -8.94 -7.00 14.64
N LYS A 117 -8.01 -7.49 15.46
CA LYS A 117 -8.36 -8.38 16.57
C LYS A 117 -9.23 -7.54 17.50
N ASP A 118 -10.54 -7.68 17.37
CA ASP A 118 -11.45 -7.42 18.46
C ASP A 118 -11.15 -8.49 19.53
N GLU A 119 -10.73 -8.03 20.71
CA GLU A 119 -10.41 -8.85 21.89
C GLU A 119 -11.61 -9.63 22.43
#